data_AF-A0A0F9FL03-F1
#
_entry.id   AF-A0A0F9FL03-F1
#
_cell.length_a   1.000
_cell.length_b   1.000
_cell.length_c   1.000
_cell.angle_alpha   90.00
_cell.angle_beta   90.00
_cell.angle_gamma   90.00
#
_symmetry.space_group_name_H-M   'P 1'
#
loop_
_entity.id
_entity.type
_entity.pdbx_description
1 polymer ?
#
loop_
_entity_poly.entity_id
_entity_poly.type
_entity_poly.pdbx_seq_one_letter_code
_entity_poly.pdbx_strand_id
1 'polypeptide(L)' 'EWNKAREMQLQLYDLFKVLFIESNPGPVKYAADLMDLMDSRMRLPLTPPLKENQKRIKTVLKNLDII' A
#
# COMPACT_ATOMS: atom_id res chain seq x y z
N GLU A 1 -17.19 -1.36 -20.36
CA GLU A 1 -18.30 -0.86 -19.51
C GLU A 1 -17.75 0.11 -18.46
N TRP A 2 -18.07 1.40 -18.56
CA TRP A 2 -17.50 2.44 -17.69
C TRP A 2 -17.95 2.33 -16.22
N ASN A 3 -19.17 1.84 -15.97
CA ASN A 3 -19.70 1.70 -14.61
C ASN A 3 -18.94 0.66 -13.80
N LYS A 4 -18.69 -0.51 -14.39
CA LYS A 4 -17.88 -1.58 -13.77
C LYS A 4 -16.46 -1.12 -13.48
N ALA A 5 -15.83 -0.40 -14.42
CA ALA A 5 -14.49 0.16 -14.20
C ALA A 5 -14.47 1.14 -13.02
N ARG A 6 -15.48 2.02 -12.91
CA ARG A 6 -15.60 2.96 -11.80
C ARG A 6 -15.80 2.26 -10.45
N GLU A 7 -16.62 1.22 -10.41
CA GLU A 7 -16.84 0.43 -9.20
C GLU A 7 -15.53 -0.18 -8.69
N MET A 8 -14.77 -0.85 -9.57
CA MET A 8 -13.47 -1.43 -9.22
C MET A 8 -12.46 -0.36 -8.78
N GLN A 9 -12.43 0.79 -9.46
CA GLN A 9 -11.57 1.91 -9.06
C GLN A 9 -11.89 2.38 -7.63
N LEU A 10 -13.18 2.51 -7.28
CA LEU A 10 -13.63 2.96 -5.96
C LEU A 10 -13.30 1.95 -4.87
N GLN A 11 -13.43 0.65 -5.16
CA GLN A 11 -13.03 -0.42 -4.22
C GLN A 11 -11.53 -0.35 -3.86
N LEU A 12 -10.67 -0.02 -4.83
CA LEU A 12 -9.22 0.04 -4.64
C LEU A 12 -8.69 1.45 -4.32
N TYR A 13 -9.56 2.45 -4.23
CA TYR A 13 -9.16 3.86 -4.17
C TYR A 13 -8.28 4.19 -2.96
N ASP A 14 -8.64 3.66 -1.79
CA ASP A 14 -7.88 3.87 -0.56
C ASP A 14 -6.51 3.17 -0.61
N LEU A 15 -6.42 2.02 -1.28
CA LEU A 15 -5.15 1.35 -1.55
C LEU A 15 -4.26 2.23 -2.43
N PHE A 16 -4.79 2.75 -3.54
CA PHE A 16 -4.02 3.63 -4.42
C PHE A 16 -3.50 4.87 -3.68
N LYS A 17 -4.32 5.46 -2.79
CA LYS A 17 -3.86 6.59 -1.98
C LYS A 17 -2.77 6.21 -1.00
N VAL A 18 -2.95 5.11 -0.25
CA VAL A 18 -2.03 4.75 0.82
C VAL A 18 -0.67 4.29 0.29
N LEU A 19 -0.62 3.71 -0.92
CA LEU A 19 0.64 3.31 -1.57
C LEU A 19 1.51 4.49 -2.02
N PHE A 20 0.96 5.72 -2.02
CA PHE A 20 1.65 6.96 -2.36
C PHE A 20 1.62 7.99 -1.22
N ILE A 21 1.34 7.55 0.01
CA ILE A 21 1.36 8.42 1.20
C ILE A 21 2.77 8.97 1.52
N GLU A 22 3.79 8.27 1.03
CA GLU A 22 5.19 8.67 0.96
C GLU A 22 5.75 8.30 -0.41
N SER A 23 7.00 8.65 -0.70
CA SER A 23 7.66 8.33 -1.97
C SER A 23 7.66 6.83 -2.26
N ASN A 24 7.05 6.46 -3.40
CA ASN A 24 7.19 5.13 -3.99
C ASN A 24 8.69 4.85 -4.28
N PRO A 25 9.24 3.64 -4.00
CA PRO A 25 8.58 2.38 -3.66
C PRO A 25 8.43 2.06 -2.16
N GLY A 26 8.60 3.03 -1.25
CA GLY A 26 8.58 2.77 0.20
C GLY A 26 7.31 2.06 0.69
N PRO A 27 6.12 2.66 0.49
CA PRO A 27 4.85 2.08 0.94
C PRO A 27 4.52 0.73 0.32
N VAL A 28 4.75 0.55 -1.00
CA VAL A 28 4.41 -0.70 -1.69
C VAL A 28 5.31 -1.86 -1.28
N LYS A 29 6.60 -1.62 -1.01
CA LYS A 29 7.48 -2.67 -0.49
C LYS A 29 7.10 -3.08 0.92
N TYR A 30 6.70 -2.13 1.77
CA TYR A 30 6.18 -2.45 3.10
C TYR A 30 4.86 -3.23 3.03
N ALA A 31 3.95 -2.87 2.11
CA ALA A 31 2.73 -3.63 1.88
C ALA A 31 3.02 -5.08 1.42
N ALA A 32 3.93 -5.26 0.47
CA ALA A 32 4.31 -6.57 -0.04
C ALA A 32 5.00 -7.46 1.02
N ASP A 33 5.74 -6.85 1.95
CA ASP A 33 6.33 -7.51 3.11
C ASP A 33 5.28 -7.99 4.11
N LEU A 34 4.23 -7.19 4.36
CA LEU A 34 3.08 -7.64 5.17
C LEU A 34 2.28 -8.77 4.53
N MET A 35 2.34 -8.90 3.21
CA MET A 35 1.67 -9.96 2.44
C MET A 35 2.57 -11.20 2.22
N ASP A 36 3.74 -11.26 2.87
CA ASP A 36 4.74 -12.33 2.71
C ASP A 36 5.21 -12.56 1.25
N LEU A 37 5.15 -11.51 0.40
CA LEU A 37 5.54 -11.61 -1.01
C LEU A 37 7.02 -11.29 -1.25
N MET A 38 7.62 -10.45 -0.42
CA MET A 38 9.04 -10.06 -0.49
C MET A 38 9.48 -9.38 0.81
N ASP A 39 10.77 -9.11 1.00
CA ASP A 39 11.23 -8.28 2.12
C ASP A 39 11.08 -6.77 1.87
N SER A 40 10.91 -6.00 2.95
CA SER A 40 10.83 -4.53 2.91
C SER A 40 12.18 -3.80 2.84
N ARG A 41 13.31 -4.48 2.55
CA ARG A 41 14.62 -3.83 2.52
C ARG A 41 14.68 -2.80 1.40
N MET A 42 15.28 -1.66 1.70
CA MET A 42 15.46 -0.55 0.75
C MET A 42 16.93 -0.20 0.63
N ARG A 43 17.35 0.18 -0.58
CA ARG A 43 18.66 0.78 -0.80
C ARG A 43 18.54 2.28 -0.57
N LEU A 44 19.50 2.85 0.15
CA LEU A 44 19.60 4.29 0.31
C LEU A 44 19.64 4.96 -1.08
N PRO A 45 19.03 6.15 -1.24
CA PRO A 45 18.52 7.02 -0.17
C PRO A 45 17.10 6.69 0.32
N LEU A 46 16.47 5.63 -0.18
CA LEU A 46 15.12 5.23 0.27
C LEU A 46 15.16 4.61 1.67
N THR A 47 14.17 4.96 2.47
CA THR A 47 13.97 4.46 3.83
C THR A 47 12.57 3.86 3.98
N PRO A 48 12.36 2.95 4.94
CA PRO A 48 11.02 2.49 5.28
C PRO A 48 10.08 3.66 5.60
N PRO A 49 8.77 3.54 5.31
CA PRO A 49 7.80 4.57 5.66
C PRO A 49 7.79 4.85 7.17
N LEU A 50 7.36 6.06 7.55
CA LEU A 50 7.18 6.43 8.95
C LEU A 50 6.22 5.46 9.66
N LYS A 51 6.42 5.26 10.97
CA LYS A 51 5.58 4.33 11.77
C LYS A 51 4.09 4.66 11.72
N GLU A 52 3.74 5.94 11.61
CA GLU A 52 2.35 6.36 11.42
C GLU A 52 1.79 5.88 10.07
N ASN A 53 2.54 6.05 8.99
CA ASN A 53 2.13 5.62 7.66
C ASN A 53 2.13 4.09 7.51
N GLN A 54 3.05 3.38 8.19
CA GLN A 54 2.99 1.92 8.30
C GLN A 54 1.66 1.44 8.91
N LYS A 55 1.14 2.12 9.93
CA LYS A 55 -0.18 1.79 10.51
C LYS A 55 -1.30 2.03 9.51
N ARG A 56 -1.28 3.17 8.79
CA ARG A 56 -2.27 3.51 7.76
C ARG A 56 -2.29 2.47 6.63
N ILE A 57 -1.11 2.07 6.12
CA ILE A 57 -0.96 1.02 5.11
C ILE A 57 -1.59 -0.29 5.63
N LYS A 58 -1.20 -0.73 6.83
CA LYS A 58 -1.72 -1.97 7.44
C LYS A 58 -3.25 -1.95 7.59
N THR A 59 -3.83 -0.83 8.00
CA THR A 59 -5.30 -0.69 8.12
C THR A 59 -5.99 -0.86 6.78
N VAL A 60 -5.49 -0.21 5.71
CA VAL A 60 -6.11 -0.31 4.38
C VAL A 60 -6.00 -1.73 3.82
N LEU A 61 -4.86 -2.40 3.98
CA LEU A 61 -4.71 -3.79 3.55
C LEU A 61 -5.65 -4.75 4.29
N LYS A 62 -5.86 -4.55 5.60
CA LYS A 62 -6.85 -5.32 6.38
C LYS A 62 -8.28 -5.07 5.92
N ASN A 63 -8.63 -3.82 5.61
CA ASN A 63 -9.96 -3.48 5.11
C ASN A 63 -10.26 -4.14 3.75
N LEU A 64 -9.22 -4.47 2.99
CA LEU A 64 -9.31 -5.21 1.73
C LEU A 64 -9.16 -6.73 1.90
N ASP A 65 -8.99 -7.23 3.12
CA ASP A 65 -8.83 -8.66 3.44
C ASP A 65 -7.68 -9.32 2.67
N ILE A 66 -6.56 -8.60 2.50
CA ILE A 66 -5.36 -9.11 1.83
C ILE A 66 -4.16 -9.31 2.75
N ILE A 67 -4.31 -9.03 4.05
CA ILE A 67 -3.39 -9.35 5.16
C ILE A 67 -4.14 -9.60 6.47
#